data_AF-A0A432QTZ9-F1
#
_entry.id   AF-A0A432QTZ9-F1
#
_cell.length_a   1.000
_cell.length_b   1.000
_cell.length_c   1.000
_cell.angle_alpha   90.00
_cell.angle_beta   90.00
_cell.angle_gamma   90.00
#
_symmetry.space_group_name_H-M   'P 1'
#
loop_
_entity.id
_entity.type
_entity.pdbx_description
1 polymer ?
#
loop_
_entity_poly.entity_id
_entity_poly.type
_entity_poly.pdbx_seq_one_letter_code
_entity_poly.pdbx_strand_id
1 'polypeptide(L)'
;MAKAGDFVHLHLHSQYSILDGAIKVKELVKKAKEYGMPAVAVTDHGNMYASYELYKTCKEEGIKPIIGQEFYIAKGSRFDKRKGEEGEKGSYHLILIAKNETGLKNLMKLSSIGFLEGFYYKPRIDKDLLRRHS
;
A
#
# COMPACT_ATOMS: atom_id res chain seq x y z
N MET A 1 -5.46 -20.43 23.13
CA MET A 1 -4.42 -19.59 22.49
C MET A 1 -4.41 -19.96 21.01
N ALA A 2 -4.50 -18.98 20.10
CA ALA A 2 -4.46 -19.25 18.66
C ALA A 2 -3.15 -19.96 18.30
N LYS A 3 -3.19 -20.97 17.42
CA LYS A 3 -1.97 -21.62 16.93
C LYS A 3 -1.11 -20.57 16.23
N ALA A 4 0.20 -20.61 16.48
CA ALA A 4 1.17 -19.86 15.70
C ALA A 4 0.98 -20.24 14.22
N GLY A 5 0.61 -19.27 13.37
CA GLY A 5 0.43 -19.45 11.93
C GLY A 5 -0.93 -19.07 11.34
N ASP A 6 -1.97 -18.80 12.14
CA ASP A 6 -3.34 -18.61 11.60
C ASP A 6 -3.68 -17.17 11.18
N PHE A 7 -2.75 -16.21 11.32
CA PHE A 7 -3.01 -14.80 11.01
C PHE A 7 -1.87 -14.12 10.25
N VAL A 8 -2.24 -13.27 9.30
CA VAL A 8 -1.34 -12.44 8.49
C VAL A 8 -1.93 -11.04 8.37
N HIS A 9 -1.15 -10.02 8.74
CA HIS A 9 -1.52 -8.64 8.48
C HIS A 9 -1.42 -8.33 6.98
N LEU A 10 -2.55 -7.97 6.37
CA LEU A 10 -2.65 -7.56 4.97
C LEU A 10 -2.78 -6.04 4.78
N HIS A 11 -3.07 -5.31 5.86
CA HIS A 11 -3.12 -3.84 5.90
C HIS A 11 -2.23 -3.37 7.03
N LEU A 12 -1.09 -2.78 6.67
CA LEU A 12 -0.09 -2.32 7.64
C LEU A 12 0.71 -1.17 7.06
N HIS A 13 0.90 -0.13 7.88
CA HIS A 13 1.66 1.07 7.54
C HIS A 13 3.07 0.99 8.14
N SER A 14 4.07 1.16 7.28
CA SER A 14 5.47 1.24 7.67
C SER A 14 5.91 2.70 7.84
N GLN A 15 7.18 2.90 8.22
CA GLN A 15 7.84 4.21 8.26
C GLN A 15 7.76 5.01 6.95
N TYR A 16 7.41 4.36 5.83
CA TYR A 16 7.25 5.00 4.52
C TYR A 16 5.85 5.60 4.29
N SER A 17 4.89 5.36 5.19
CA SER A 17 3.72 6.23 5.35
C SER A 17 4.15 7.51 6.08
N ILE A 18 4.90 8.38 5.40
CA ILE A 18 5.53 9.57 6.00
C ILE A 18 4.46 10.46 6.67
N LEU A 19 4.77 10.93 7.89
CA LEU A 19 3.89 11.67 8.81
C LEU A 19 2.83 10.84 9.55
N ASP A 20 2.81 9.52 9.40
CA ASP A 20 1.85 8.65 10.09
C ASP A 20 2.49 7.35 10.59
N GLY A 21 3.01 6.52 9.68
CA GLY A 21 3.54 5.22 10.02
C GLY A 21 4.84 5.28 10.83
N ALA A 22 4.89 4.49 11.91
CA ALA A 22 6.01 4.45 12.84
C ALA A 22 6.83 3.15 12.79
N ILE A 23 6.35 2.13 12.07
CA ILE A 23 6.92 0.78 12.11
C ILE A 23 8.06 0.65 11.09
N LYS A 24 9.29 0.37 11.56
CA LYS A 24 10.43 0.09 10.68
C LYS A 24 10.27 -1.29 10.03
N VAL A 25 10.51 -1.39 8.72
CA VAL A 25 10.31 -2.63 7.95
C VAL A 25 11.10 -3.80 8.53
N LYS A 26 12.37 -3.59 8.91
CA LYS A 26 13.20 -4.65 9.50
C LYS A 26 12.64 -5.20 10.81
N GLU A 27 12.16 -4.32 11.68
CA GLU A 27 11.61 -4.72 12.98
C GLU A 27 10.22 -5.38 12.83
N LEU A 28 9.43 -4.92 11.86
CA LEU A 28 8.18 -5.57 11.47
C LEU A 28 8.40 -7.04 11.07
N VAL A 29 9.33 -7.30 10.15
CA VAL A 29 9.58 -8.66 9.64
C VAL A 29 10.09 -9.56 10.76
N LYS A 30 11.00 -9.09 11.60
CA LYS A 30 11.46 -9.82 12.78
C LYS A 30 10.30 -10.17 13.73
N LYS A 31 9.38 -9.23 13.99
CA LYS A 31 8.20 -9.49 14.83
C LYS A 31 7.23 -10.47 14.21
N ALA A 32 6.98 -10.38 12.89
CA ALA A 32 6.18 -11.36 12.18
C ALA A 32 6.78 -12.78 12.32
N LYS A 33 8.11 -12.90 12.26
CA LYS A 33 8.83 -14.17 12.47
C LYS A 33 8.68 -14.70 13.89
N GLU A 34 8.91 -13.84 14.88
CA GLU A 34 8.75 -14.15 16.30
C GLU A 34 7.35 -14.65 16.63
N TYR A 35 6.32 -14.09 15.98
CA TYR A 35 4.93 -14.50 16.15
C TYR A 35 4.51 -15.68 15.25
N GLY A 36 5.43 -16.27 14.50
CA GLY A 36 5.14 -17.42 13.63
C GLY A 36 4.21 -17.09 12.47
N MET A 37 4.16 -15.82 12.04
CA MET A 37 3.36 -15.41 10.88
C MET A 37 4.08 -15.81 9.58
N PRO A 38 3.43 -16.55 8.67
CA PRO A 38 4.09 -17.04 7.46
C PRO A 38 4.32 -15.94 6.41
N ALA A 39 3.64 -14.80 6.54
CA ALA A 39 3.69 -13.68 5.61
C ALA A 39 3.43 -12.35 6.33
N VAL A 40 3.80 -11.25 5.69
CA VAL A 40 3.42 -9.90 6.12
C VAL A 40 3.28 -8.98 4.91
N ALA A 41 2.25 -8.12 4.94
CA ALA A 41 2.07 -7.08 3.94
C ALA A 41 2.54 -5.72 4.44
N VAL A 42 2.92 -4.86 3.50
CA VAL A 42 2.99 -3.40 3.72
C VAL A 42 2.12 -2.74 2.66
N THR A 43 1.27 -1.82 3.11
CA THR A 43 0.28 -1.09 2.31
C THR A 43 0.32 0.38 2.69
N ASP A 44 1.43 1.04 2.39
CA ASP A 44 1.65 2.43 2.78
C ASP A 44 0.72 3.42 2.08
N HIS A 45 0.54 4.59 2.69
CA HIS A 45 -0.30 5.66 2.18
C HIS A 45 0.23 6.25 0.87
N GLY A 46 -0.46 5.94 -0.22
CA GLY A 46 -0.25 6.58 -1.52
C GLY A 46 1.12 6.33 -2.16
N ASN A 47 1.91 5.39 -1.65
CA ASN A 47 3.24 5.10 -2.18
C ASN A 47 3.65 3.62 -2.00
N MET A 48 4.70 3.23 -2.73
CA MET A 48 5.26 1.88 -2.70
C MET A 48 6.71 1.85 -2.20
N TYR A 49 7.17 2.87 -1.47
CA TYR A 49 8.61 3.05 -1.18
C TYR A 49 9.20 1.91 -0.34
N ALA A 50 8.39 1.31 0.55
CA ALA A 50 8.79 0.16 1.36
C ALA A 50 8.97 -1.14 0.56
N SER A 51 8.47 -1.23 -0.68
CA SER A 51 8.28 -2.52 -1.38
C SER A 51 9.57 -3.31 -1.54
N TYR A 52 10.66 -2.63 -1.94
CA TYR A 52 11.95 -3.29 -2.14
C TYR A 52 12.60 -3.70 -0.81
N GLU A 53 12.56 -2.83 0.21
CA GLU A 53 13.09 -3.18 1.54
C GLU A 53 12.31 -4.37 2.14
N LEU A 54 10.98 -4.34 2.06
CA LEU A 54 10.11 -5.43 2.52
C LEU A 54 10.47 -6.74 1.82
N TYR A 55 10.54 -6.73 0.49
CA TYR A 55 10.88 -7.92 -0.28
C TYR A 55 12.23 -8.50 0.15
N LYS A 56 13.25 -7.66 0.24
CA LYS A 56 14.60 -8.08 0.62
C LYS A 56 14.63 -8.65 2.04
N THR A 57 14.09 -7.94 3.01
CA THR A 57 14.11 -8.36 4.42
C THR A 57 13.28 -9.62 4.66
N CYS A 58 12.08 -9.72 4.09
CA CYS A 58 11.26 -10.93 4.20
C CYS A 58 12.00 -12.15 3.61
N LYS A 59 12.67 -11.98 2.47
CA LYS A 59 13.45 -13.05 1.85
C LYS A 59 14.63 -13.51 2.72
N GLU A 60 15.35 -12.57 3.34
CA GLU A 60 16.43 -12.86 4.28
C GLU A 60 15.92 -13.60 5.53
N GLU A 61 14.73 -13.26 6.01
CA GLU A 61 14.15 -13.83 7.23
C GLU A 61 13.32 -15.10 7.01
N GLY A 62 13.07 -15.50 5.77
CA GLY A 62 12.26 -16.68 5.41
C GLY A 62 10.75 -16.46 5.51
N ILE A 63 10.28 -15.21 5.42
CA ILE A 63 8.87 -14.83 5.43
C ILE A 63 8.42 -14.50 4.01
N LYS A 64 7.14 -14.78 3.69
CA LYS A 64 6.56 -14.38 2.40
C LYS A 64 6.22 -12.87 2.41
N PRO A 65 6.84 -12.04 1.56
CA PRO A 65 6.43 -10.65 1.40
C PRO A 65 5.11 -10.55 0.64
N ILE A 66 4.22 -9.67 1.08
CA ILE A 66 2.99 -9.29 0.37
C ILE A 66 3.07 -7.81 0.02
N ILE A 67 3.25 -7.49 -1.25
CA ILE A 67 3.42 -6.11 -1.70
C ILE A 67 2.05 -5.51 -2.01
N GLY A 68 1.75 -4.38 -1.38
CA GLY A 68 0.55 -3.61 -1.65
C GLY A 68 0.78 -2.11 -1.47
N GLN A 69 -0.30 -1.36 -1.61
CA GLN A 69 -0.36 0.07 -1.33
C GLN A 69 -1.80 0.42 -0.96
N GLU A 70 -1.97 1.34 -0.01
CA GLU A 70 -3.25 1.98 0.23
C GLU A 70 -3.37 3.22 -0.66
N PHE A 71 -4.18 3.14 -1.71
CA PHE A 71 -4.36 4.20 -2.69
C PHE A 71 -5.38 5.23 -2.22
N TYR A 72 -5.14 6.49 -2.58
CA TYR A 72 -6.17 7.51 -2.53
C TYR A 72 -7.00 7.47 -3.82
N ILE A 73 -8.31 7.30 -3.71
CA ILE A 73 -9.25 7.27 -4.83
C ILE A 73 -10.00 8.60 -4.88
N ALA A 74 -9.89 9.33 -5.98
CA ALA A 74 -10.68 10.53 -6.23
C ALA A 74 -12.18 10.18 -6.34
N LYS A 75 -13.07 11.08 -5.88
CA LYS A 75 -14.53 10.88 -6.00
C LYS A 75 -14.98 10.80 -7.45
N GLY A 76 -14.38 11.61 -8.30
CA GLY A 76 -14.59 11.63 -9.75
C GLY A 76 -13.27 11.40 -10.49
N SER A 77 -12.93 12.34 -11.37
CA SER A 77 -11.68 12.30 -12.13
C SER A 77 -10.46 12.58 -11.24
N ARG A 78 -9.36 11.83 -11.44
CA ARG A 78 -8.07 12.12 -10.79
C ARG A 78 -7.52 13.51 -11.13
N PHE A 79 -7.95 14.08 -12.26
CA PHE A 79 -7.56 15.43 -12.70
C PHE A 79 -8.33 16.55 -11.98
N ASP A 80 -9.39 16.23 -11.22
CA ASP A 80 -10.19 17.24 -10.53
C ASP A 80 -9.43 17.83 -9.34
N LYS A 81 -9.25 19.15 -9.34
CA LYS A 81 -8.58 19.93 -8.30
C LYS A 81 -9.53 20.90 -7.58
N ARG A 82 -10.83 20.80 -7.82
CA ARG A 82 -11.82 21.64 -7.13
C ARG A 82 -11.82 21.29 -5.65
N LYS A 83 -11.87 22.32 -4.80
CA LYS A 83 -12.14 22.13 -3.38
C LYS A 83 -13.56 21.57 -3.26
N GLY A 84 -13.70 20.43 -2.58
CA GLY A 84 -15.02 19.94 -2.17
C GLY A 84 -15.67 20.92 -1.19
N GLU A 85 -16.94 20.67 -0.87
CA GLU A 85 -17.63 21.44 0.17
C GLU A 85 -16.89 21.33 1.52
N GLU A 86 -17.04 22.34 2.38
CA GLU A 86 -16.39 22.37 3.69
C GLU A 86 -16.68 21.07 4.46
N GLY A 87 -15.62 20.35 4.84
CA GLY A 87 -15.73 19.06 5.54
C GLY A 87 -15.72 17.80 4.65
N GLU A 88 -15.80 17.92 3.32
CA GLU A 88 -15.69 16.76 2.44
C GLU A 88 -14.25 16.22 2.34
N LYS A 89 -14.07 14.93 2.64
CA LYS A 89 -12.82 14.22 2.29
C LYS A 89 -12.69 14.15 0.77
N GLY A 90 -11.68 14.83 0.21
CA GLY A 90 -11.43 14.90 -1.24
C GLY A 90 -11.02 13.59 -1.92
N SER A 91 -10.89 12.50 -1.15
CA SER A 91 -10.58 11.14 -1.61
C SER A 91 -10.93 10.10 -0.55
N TYR A 92 -11.10 8.84 -0.98
CA TYR A 92 -11.24 7.67 -0.10
C TYR A 92 -9.99 6.78 -0.17
N HIS A 93 -9.82 5.89 0.79
CA HIS A 93 -8.72 4.92 0.78
C HIS A 93 -9.17 3.60 0.14
N LEU A 94 -8.26 2.96 -0.60
CA LEU A 94 -8.48 1.63 -1.15
C LEU A 94 -7.18 0.82 -1.06
N ILE A 95 -7.22 -0.30 -0.35
CA ILE A 95 -6.10 -1.20 -0.20
C ILE A 95 -6.04 -2.10 -1.43
N LEU A 96 -4.90 -2.12 -2.12
CA LEU A 96 -4.64 -3.02 -3.22
C LEU A 96 -3.39 -3.84 -2.95
N ILE A 97 -3.45 -5.13 -3.30
CA ILE A 97 -2.37 -6.10 -3.08
C ILE A 97 -2.06 -6.81 -4.39
N ALA A 98 -0.78 -6.96 -4.70
CA ALA A 98 -0.34 -7.69 -5.88
C ALA A 98 -0.44 -9.20 -5.64
N LYS A 99 -1.31 -9.88 -6.40
CA LYS A 99 -1.41 -11.35 -6.41
C LYS A 99 -0.24 -12.03 -7.13
N ASN A 100 0.28 -11.38 -8.17
CA ASN A 100 1.30 -11.92 -9.08
C ASN A 100 2.13 -10.78 -9.69
N GLU A 101 3.07 -11.11 -10.57
CA GLU A 101 3.96 -10.15 -11.22
C GLU A 101 3.20 -9.09 -12.05
N THR A 102 2.16 -9.50 -12.78
CA THR A 102 1.29 -8.57 -13.52
C THR A 102 0.63 -7.57 -12.55
N GLY A 103 0.08 -8.06 -11.44
CA GLY A 103 -0.48 -7.22 -10.38
C GLY A 103 0.54 -6.25 -9.81
N LEU A 104 1.78 -6.69 -9.58
CA LEU A 104 2.86 -5.81 -9.09
C LEU A 104 3.18 -4.71 -10.10
N LYS A 105 3.29 -5.04 -11.39
CA LYS A 105 3.49 -4.06 -12.48
C LYS A 105 2.34 -3.05 -12.54
N ASN A 106 1.10 -3.53 -12.37
CA ASN A 106 -0.08 -2.67 -12.33
C ASN A 106 -0.05 -1.73 -11.12
N LEU A 107 0.29 -2.20 -9.92
CA LEU A 107 0.43 -1.34 -8.74
C LEU A 107 1.48 -0.24 -8.97
N MET A 108 2.65 -0.60 -9.52
CA MET A 108 3.70 0.38 -9.84
C MET A 108 3.19 1.44 -10.82
N LYS A 109 2.49 1.03 -11.88
CA LYS A 109 1.93 1.95 -12.88
C LYS A 109 0.88 2.87 -12.27
N LEU A 110 -0.05 2.32 -11.48
CA LEU A 110 -1.07 3.09 -10.76
C LEU A 110 -0.44 4.11 -9.81
N SER A 111 0.57 3.69 -9.04
CA SER A 111 1.28 4.55 -8.08
C SER A 111 1.95 5.72 -8.81
N SER A 112 2.68 5.43 -9.89
CA SER A 112 3.31 6.46 -10.73
C SER A 112 2.29 7.44 -11.31
N ILE A 113 1.19 6.96 -11.88
CA ILE A 113 0.14 7.84 -12.44
C ILE A 113 -0.50 8.69 -11.34
N GLY A 114 -0.70 8.14 -10.14
CA GLY A 114 -1.21 8.88 -8.99
C GLY A 114 -0.36 10.12 -8.65
N PHE A 115 0.97 10.00 -8.76
CA PHE A 115 1.90 11.12 -8.59
C PHE A 115 1.97 12.04 -9.80
N LEU A 116 1.97 11.51 -11.03
CA LEU A 116 2.18 12.31 -12.24
C LEU A 116 0.93 13.06 -12.71
N GLU A 117 -0.25 12.44 -12.59
CA GLU A 117 -1.50 12.96 -13.16
C GLU A 117 -2.51 13.38 -12.08
N GLY A 118 -2.62 12.58 -11.01
CA GLY A 118 -3.68 12.74 -10.02
C GLY A 118 -3.32 13.52 -8.77
N PHE A 119 -2.11 14.08 -8.73
CA PHE A 119 -1.59 14.76 -7.54
C PHE A 119 -2.33 16.08 -7.30
N TYR A 120 -2.91 16.19 -6.10
CA TYR A 120 -3.46 17.43 -5.56
C TYR A 120 -2.81 17.71 -4.20
N TYR A 121 -3.39 17.21 -3.10
CA TYR A 121 -2.71 17.14 -1.80
C TYR A 121 -2.07 15.77 -1.53
N LYS A 122 -2.60 14.73 -2.17
CA LYS A 122 -2.16 13.34 -2.10
C LYS A 122 -2.13 12.77 -3.54
N PRO A 123 -1.31 11.75 -3.82
CA PRO A 123 -1.30 11.09 -5.12
C PRO A 123 -2.57 10.23 -5.27
N ARG A 124 -3.53 10.71 -6.08
CA ARG A 124 -4.84 10.05 -6.24
C ARG A 124 -4.94 9.33 -7.57
N ILE A 125 -5.66 8.22 -7.59
CA ILE A 125 -6.13 7.58 -8.83
C ILE A 125 -7.65 7.66 -8.92
N ASP A 126 -8.25 7.13 -9.98
CA ASP A 126 -9.71 7.04 -10.15
C ASP A 126 -10.13 5.63 -10.59
N LYS A 127 -11.44 5.37 -10.57
CA LYS A 127 -12.01 4.07 -10.94
C LYS A 127 -11.75 3.69 -12.39
N ASP A 128 -11.61 4.66 -13.29
CA ASP A 128 -11.35 4.40 -14.70
C ASP A 128 -9.92 3.97 -14.95
N LEU A 129 -8.97 4.51 -14.19
CA LEU A 129 -7.60 4.06 -14.20
C LEU A 129 -7.47 2.67 -13.56
N LEU A 130 -8.15 2.43 -12.44
CA LEU A 130 -8.19 1.10 -11.81
C LEU A 130 -8.64 0.02 -12.78
N ARG A 131 -9.73 0.26 -13.52
CA ARG A 131 -10.26 -0.70 -14.51
C ARG A 131 -9.28 -1.02 -15.64
N ARG A 132 -8.40 -0.08 -15.99
CA ARG A 132 -7.37 -0.28 -17.04
C ARG A 132 -6.17 -1.10 -16.57
N HIS A 133 -5.99 -1.23 -15.26
CA HIS A 133 -4.82 -1.87 -14.65
C HIS A 133 -5.23 -2.90 -13.58
N SER A 134 -6.38 -3.55 -13.74
CA SER A 134 -6.87 -4.63 -12.86
C SER A 134 -6.60 -6.01 -13.43
#